data_AF-A0A5K1BQ10-F1
#
_entry.id   AF-A0A5K1BQ10-F1
#
_cell.length_a   1.000
_cell.length_b   1.000
_cell.length_c   1.000
_cell.angle_alpha   90.00
_cell.angle_beta   90.00
_cell.angle_gamma   90.00
#
_symmetry.space_group_name_H-M   'P 1'
#
loop_
_entity.id
_entity.type
_entity.pdbx_description
1 polymer ?
#
loop_
_entity_poly.entity_id
_entity_poly.type
_entity_poly.pdbx_seq_one_letter_code
_entity_poly.pdbx_strand_id
1 'polypeptide(L)'
;VHRQPCHIVYTDFRPTPLQHYIFPSGADGLYLVVDENGKFREESFQKAINALVPAGEGDRRKENGKWQKGISLGKIGEQSDIFKMVKMIMQRQYDPVIVFSFSKRDCEFLAMQ
;
A
#
# COMPACT_ATOMS: atom_id res chain seq x y z
N VAL A 1 13.30 19.93 39.55
CA VAL A 1 13.40 20.10 38.07
C VAL A 1 14.79 20.63 37.74
N HIS A 2 15.48 19.99 36.79
CA HIS A 2 16.93 20.14 36.56
C HIS A 2 17.28 21.57 36.13
N ARG A 3 17.98 22.32 37.00
CA ARG A 3 18.35 23.73 36.82
C ARG A 3 19.53 23.89 35.85
N GLN A 4 19.37 23.43 34.62
CA GLN A 4 20.42 23.44 33.59
C GLN A 4 19.86 23.73 32.19
N PRO A 5 20.66 24.33 31.28
CA PRO A 5 20.24 24.54 29.90
C PRO A 5 19.94 23.22 29.18
N CYS A 6 18.84 23.18 28.42
CA CYS A 6 18.47 22.07 27.55
C CYS A 6 18.23 22.62 26.14
N HIS A 7 19.10 22.27 25.20
CA HIS A 7 18.98 22.70 23.82
C HIS A 7 18.18 21.69 23.01
N ILE A 8 17.23 22.18 22.22
CA ILE A 8 16.45 21.38 21.27
C ILE A 8 16.84 21.84 19.88
N VAL A 9 17.30 20.90 19.06
CA VAL A 9 17.58 21.11 17.64
C VAL A 9 16.66 20.19 16.85
N TYR A 10 15.89 20.75 15.94
CA TYR A 10 14.90 20.04 15.13
C TYR A 10 15.15 20.33 13.65
N THR A 11 14.94 19.31 12.80
CA THR A 11 14.96 19.47 11.36
C THR A 11 14.07 18.44 10.67
N ASP A 12 13.36 18.90 9.64
CA ASP A 12 12.62 18.06 8.69
C ASP A 12 13.48 17.60 7.50
N PHE A 13 14.77 17.98 7.47
CA PHE A 13 15.63 17.73 6.32
C PHE A 13 15.82 16.23 6.07
N ARG A 14 15.46 15.80 4.86
CA ARG A 14 15.73 14.45 4.35
C ARG A 14 16.77 14.53 3.22
N PRO A 15 17.96 13.94 3.39
CA PRO A 15 18.98 13.91 2.34
C PRO A 15 18.53 13.20 1.05
N THR A 16 17.65 12.21 1.18
CA THR A 16 17.05 11.48 0.06
C THR A 16 15.55 11.77 0.05
N PRO A 17 15.03 12.50 -0.96
CA PRO A 17 13.60 12.74 -1.12
C PRO A 17 12.83 11.43 -1.25
N LEU A 18 11.60 11.40 -0.72
CA LEU A 18 10.74 10.22 -0.76
C LEU A 18 9.57 10.44 -1.70
N GLN A 19 9.19 9.38 -2.41
CA GLN A 19 7.96 9.30 -3.19
C GLN A 19 7.06 8.25 -2.55
N HIS A 20 5.79 8.57 -2.37
CA HIS A 20 4.82 7.67 -1.74
C HIS A 20 3.85 7.13 -2.79
N TYR A 21 3.71 5.82 -2.83
CA TYR A 21 2.85 5.10 -3.76
C TYR A 21 1.78 4.30 -3.02
N ILE A 22 0.63 4.10 -3.67
CA ILE A 22 -0.41 3.17 -3.25
C ILE A 22 -0.50 2.03 -4.26
N PHE A 23 -0.59 0.79 -3.75
CA PHE A 23 -0.88 -0.41 -4.52
C PHE A 23 -2.20 -1.01 -4.00
N PRO A 24 -3.35 -0.74 -4.65
CA PRO A 24 -4.63 -1.30 -4.24
C PRO A 24 -4.67 -2.82 -4.48
N SER A 25 -5.37 -3.55 -3.62
CA SER A 25 -5.54 -5.00 -3.80
C SER A 25 -6.27 -5.30 -5.11
N GLY A 26 -5.79 -6.30 -5.86
CA GLY A 26 -6.31 -6.66 -7.18
C GLY A 26 -5.95 -5.71 -8.31
N ALA A 27 -5.18 -4.64 -8.07
CA ALA A 27 -4.68 -3.76 -9.13
C ALA A 27 -3.32 -4.24 -9.67
N ASP A 28 -3.00 -3.80 -10.88
CA ASP A 28 -1.74 -4.15 -11.56
C ASP A 28 -0.68 -3.02 -11.51
N GLY A 29 -0.95 -1.91 -10.80
CA GLY A 29 -0.13 -0.70 -10.89
C GLY A 29 0.02 0.10 -9.60
N LEU A 30 1.11 0.88 -9.55
CA LEU A 30 1.40 1.84 -8.49
C LEU A 30 0.82 3.21 -8.81
N TYR A 31 0.20 3.84 -7.82
CA TYR A 31 -0.33 5.19 -7.90
C TYR A 31 0.54 6.14 -7.06
N LEU A 32 1.26 7.07 -7.71
CA LEU A 32 2.05 8.09 -7.01
C LEU A 32 1.12 9.08 -6.31
N VAL A 33 1.09 9.08 -4.98
CA VAL A 33 0.18 9.92 -4.16
C VAL A 33 0.89 11.08 -3.48
N VAL A 34 2.20 10.98 -3.23
CA VAL A 34 3.02 12.10 -2.77
C VAL A 34 4.32 12.08 -3.55
N ASP A 35 4.68 13.20 -4.16
CA ASP A 35 5.94 13.33 -4.88
C ASP A 35 7.12 13.71 -3.98
N GLU A 36 8.31 13.78 -4.58
CA GLU A 36 9.57 14.11 -3.90
C GLU A 36 9.61 15.49 -3.24
N ASN A 37 8.72 16.40 -3.66
CA ASN A 37 8.56 17.73 -3.07
C ASN A 37 7.58 17.73 -1.89
N GLY A 38 7.04 16.57 -1.52
CA GLY A 38 6.01 16.44 -0.49
C GLY A 38 4.62 16.88 -0.96
N LYS A 39 4.40 17.08 -2.27
CA LYS A 39 3.09 17.50 -2.78
C LYS A 39 2.16 16.30 -2.90
N PHE A 40 1.04 16.37 -2.20
CA PHE A 40 -0.03 15.39 -2.29
C PHE A 40 -0.77 15.49 -3.63
N ARG A 41 -1.01 14.34 -4.27
CA ARG A 41 -1.70 14.19 -5.56
C ARG A 41 -3.06 13.54 -5.34
N GLU A 42 -4.04 14.36 -4.97
CA GLU A 42 -5.40 13.93 -4.64
C GLU A 42 -6.07 13.14 -5.77
N GLU A 43 -5.90 13.53 -7.03
CA GLU A 43 -6.45 12.80 -8.17
C GLU A 43 -5.91 11.36 -8.28
N SER A 44 -4.62 11.18 -8.01
CA SER A 44 -3.97 9.87 -8.04
C SER A 44 -4.44 9.01 -6.87
N PHE A 45 -4.60 9.62 -5.70
CA PHE A 45 -5.19 8.98 -4.53
C PHE A 45 -6.63 8.51 -4.81
N GLN A 46 -7.48 9.38 -5.37
CA GLN A 46 -8.86 9.02 -5.69
C GLN A 46 -8.93 7.90 -6.74
N LYS A 47 -8.04 7.92 -7.75
CA LYS A 47 -7.92 6.81 -8.72
C LYS A 47 -7.54 5.49 -8.03
N ALA A 48 -6.59 5.52 -7.09
CA ALA A 48 -6.18 4.34 -6.34
C ALA A 48 -7.32 3.76 -5.48
N ILE A 49 -8.09 4.63 -4.80
CA ILE A 49 -9.25 4.21 -4.00
C ILE A 49 -10.36 3.63 -4.89
N ASN A 50 -10.64 4.27 -6.04
CA ASN A 50 -11.64 3.78 -6.98
C ASN A 50 -11.25 2.43 -7.59
N ALA A 51 -9.95 2.14 -7.73
CA ALA A 51 -9.45 0.84 -8.22
C ALA A 51 -9.70 -0.31 -7.22
N LEU A 52 -9.98 -0.02 -5.95
CA LEU A 52 -10.36 -1.03 -4.94
C LEU A 52 -11.81 -1.50 -5.12
N VAL A 53 -12.67 -0.65 -5.70
CA VAL A 53 -14.11 -0.97 -5.86
C VAL A 53 -14.25 -1.94 -7.04
N PRO A 54 -14.78 -3.16 -6.82
CA PRO A 54 -15.01 -4.08 -7.92
C PRO A 54 -15.96 -3.42 -8.92
N ALA A 55 -15.58 -3.44 -10.21
CA ALA A 55 -16.31 -2.85 -11.33
C ALA A 55 -17.72 -3.44 -11.59
N GLY A 56 -18.34 -4.11 -10.61
CA GLY A 56 -19.57 -4.90 -10.75
C GLY A 56 -20.69 -4.61 -9.75
N GLU A 57 -20.58 -3.62 -8.86
CA GLU A 57 -21.64 -3.28 -7.89
C GLU A 57 -22.41 -1.99 -8.19
N GLY A 58 -22.27 -1.45 -9.41
CA GLY A 58 -23.05 -0.30 -9.87
C GLY A 58 -24.52 -0.59 -10.21
N ASP A 59 -24.93 -1.85 -10.35
CA ASP A 59 -26.26 -2.20 -10.91
C ASP A 59 -27.08 -3.24 -10.12
N ARG A 60 -26.80 -3.41 -8.81
CA ARG A 60 -27.62 -4.29 -7.96
C ARG A 60 -28.12 -3.58 -6.71
N ARG A 61 -28.82 -2.46 -6.91
CA ARG A 61 -29.85 -2.03 -5.95
C ARG A 61 -31.12 -2.85 -6.17
N LYS A 62 -31.19 -4.03 -5.56
CA LYS A 62 -32.43 -4.58 -5.01
C LYS A 62 -32.15 -5.86 -4.20
N GLU A 63 -32.76 -5.88 -3.03
CA GLU A 63 -33.09 -7.05 -2.20
C GLU A 63 -32.04 -7.62 -1.22
N ASN A 64 -32.22 -7.20 0.04
CA ASN A 64 -32.31 -8.03 1.24
C ASN A 64 -31.28 -9.16 1.47
N GLY A 65 -30.46 -8.95 2.50
CA GLY A 65 -30.19 -10.01 3.48
C GLY A 65 -28.74 -10.41 3.68
N LYS A 66 -28.29 -10.27 4.93
CA LYS A 66 -27.19 -10.98 5.60
C LYS A 66 -25.77 -10.48 5.31
N TRP A 67 -25.27 -9.69 6.26
CA TRP A 67 -23.85 -9.58 6.57
C TRP A 67 -23.25 -10.97 6.79
N GLN A 68 -22.46 -11.45 5.84
CA GLN A 68 -21.42 -12.43 6.10
C GLN A 68 -20.07 -11.78 5.80
N LYS A 69 -19.26 -11.63 6.85
CA LYS A 69 -17.81 -11.45 6.77
C LYS A 69 -17.24 -12.66 6.03
N GLY A 70 -17.21 -12.60 4.71
CA GLY A 70 -16.49 -13.53 3.85
C GLY A 70 -15.13 -12.95 3.56
N ILE A 71 -14.09 -13.54 4.14
CA ILE A 71 -12.74 -13.50 3.57
C ILE A 71 -12.93 -13.89 2.11
N SER A 72 -12.66 -12.97 1.19
CA SER A 72 -12.61 -13.21 -0.24
C SER A 72 -11.54 -14.28 -0.47
N LEU A 73 -11.98 -15.53 -0.49
CA LEU A 73 -11.19 -16.68 -0.92
C LEU A 73 -10.73 -16.33 -2.35
N GLY A 74 -9.46 -15.99 -2.47
CA GLY A 74 -8.84 -15.63 -3.74
C GLY A 74 -9.10 -16.71 -4.78
N LYS A 75 -9.34 -16.27 -6.02
CA LYS A 75 -9.39 -17.15 -7.20
C LYS A 75 -8.17 -18.06 -7.16
N ILE A 76 -8.43 -19.37 -7.15
CA ILE A 76 -7.44 -20.43 -7.20
C ILE A 76 -6.68 -20.28 -8.53
N GLY A 77 -5.50 -19.63 -8.50
CA GLY A 77 -4.64 -19.43 -9.66
C GLY A 77 -4.03 -18.04 -9.83
N GLU A 78 -4.51 -17.01 -9.12
CA GLU A 78 -3.86 -15.68 -9.16
C GLU A 78 -2.70 -15.60 -8.16
N GLN A 79 -1.52 -15.16 -8.64
CA GLN A 79 -0.38 -14.81 -7.79
C GLN A 79 -0.81 -13.78 -6.74
N SER A 80 -0.31 -13.88 -5.51
CA SER A 80 -0.66 -12.92 -4.46
C SER A 80 -0.28 -11.50 -4.87
N ASP A 81 -1.06 -10.52 -4.40
CA ASP A 81 -0.81 -9.11 -4.69
C ASP A 81 0.60 -8.67 -4.28
N ILE A 82 1.12 -9.21 -3.17
CA ILE A 82 2.47 -8.89 -2.72
C ILE A 82 3.54 -9.49 -3.64
N PHE A 83 3.33 -10.71 -4.15
CA PHE A 83 4.24 -11.31 -5.13
C PHE A 83 4.27 -10.50 -6.42
N LYS A 84 3.10 -10.08 -6.93
CA LYS A 84 3.01 -9.19 -8.10
C LYS A 84 3.74 -7.86 -7.86
N MET A 85 3.53 -7.25 -6.70
CA MET A 85 4.17 -5.99 -6.31
C MET A 85 5.70 -6.14 -6.24
N VAL A 86 6.21 -7.16 -5.54
CA VAL A 86 7.66 -7.41 -5.41
C VAL A 86 8.28 -7.71 -6.78
N LYS A 87 7.63 -8.54 -7.60
CA LYS A 87 8.09 -8.82 -8.96
C LYS A 87 8.22 -7.55 -9.80
N MET A 88 7.24 -6.66 -9.74
CA MET A 88 7.27 -5.38 -10.45
C MET A 88 8.39 -4.46 -9.89
N ILE A 89 8.64 -4.43 -8.58
CA ILE A 89 9.74 -3.68 -7.96
C ILE A 89 11.09 -4.16 -8.50
N MET A 90 11.31 -5.47 -8.58
CA MET A 90 12.55 -6.04 -9.13
C MET A 90 12.71 -5.76 -10.62
N GLN A 91 11.62 -5.89 -11.41
CA GLN A 91 11.66 -5.58 -12.85
C GLN A 91 11.97 -4.10 -13.14
N ARG A 92 11.59 -3.20 -12.23
CA ARG A 92 11.87 -1.76 -12.31
C ARG A 92 13.21 -1.37 -11.70
N GLN A 93 14.01 -2.32 -11.22
CA GLN A 93 15.31 -2.09 -10.58
C GLN A 93 15.23 -1.17 -9.36
N TYR A 94 14.20 -1.36 -8.54
CA TYR A 94 14.04 -0.67 -7.24
C TYR A 94 14.64 -1.47 -6.08
N ASP A 95 15.50 -2.43 -6.36
CA ASP A 95 16.27 -3.15 -5.34
C ASP A 95 17.38 -2.26 -4.76
N PRO A 96 17.69 -2.39 -3.45
CA PRO A 96 17.09 -3.30 -2.47
C PRO A 96 15.73 -2.83 -1.91
N VAL A 97 14.85 -3.77 -1.52
CA VAL A 97 13.52 -3.51 -0.96
C VAL A 97 13.36 -4.08 0.46
N ILE A 98 12.65 -3.36 1.33
CA ILE A 98 12.24 -3.81 2.67
C ILE A 98 10.72 -3.92 2.71
N VAL A 99 10.20 -5.09 3.08
CA VAL A 99 8.77 -5.35 3.24
C VAL A 99 8.45 -5.47 4.72
N PHE A 100 7.55 -4.62 5.21
CA PHE A 100 7.09 -4.67 6.60
C PHE A 100 5.82 -5.52 6.72
N SER A 101 5.81 -6.42 7.71
CA SER A 101 4.62 -7.14 8.15
C SER A 101 4.51 -7.09 9.67
N PHE A 102 3.28 -6.98 10.18
CA PHE A 102 3.01 -7.00 11.62
C PHE A 102 2.95 -8.42 12.20
N SER A 103 3.02 -9.46 11.35
CA SER A 103 3.00 -10.87 11.74
C SER A 103 4.31 -11.54 11.36
N LYS A 104 4.98 -12.16 12.35
CA LYS A 104 6.20 -12.97 12.09
C LYS A 104 5.90 -14.12 11.13
N ARG A 105 4.77 -14.80 11.35
CA ARG A 105 4.31 -15.89 10.49
C ARG A 105 4.11 -15.44 9.05
N ASP A 106 3.54 -14.25 8.85
CA ASP A 106 3.28 -13.75 7.50
C ASP A 106 4.59 -13.35 6.82
N CYS A 107 5.55 -12.78 7.54
CA CYS A 107 6.88 -12.48 7.00
C CYS A 107 7.55 -13.74 6.43
N GLU A 108 7.57 -14.83 7.21
CA GLU A 108 8.13 -16.12 6.78
C GLU A 108 7.36 -16.72 5.61
N PHE A 109 6.02 -16.71 5.66
CA PHE A 109 5.19 -17.25 4.58
C PHE A 109 5.33 -16.48 3.27
N LEU A 110 5.37 -15.14 3.32
CA LEU A 110 5.49 -14.28 2.15
C LEU A 110 6.88 -14.34 1.53
N ALA A 111 7.92 -14.60 2.32
CA ALA A 111 9.28 -14.82 1.83
C ALA A 111 9.46 -16.13 1.05
N MET A 112 8.55 -17.10 1.24
CA MET A 112 8.59 -18.42 0.58
C MET A 112 7.78 -18.47 -0.72
N GLN A 113 7.05 -17.41 -1.08
CA GLN A 113 6.32 -17.29 -2.36
C GLN A 113 7.24 -16.88 -3.50
#